data_AF-A0AAQ3TSX4-F1
#
_entry.id   AF-A0AAQ3TSX4-F1
#
_cell.length_a   1.000
_cell.length_b   1.000
_cell.length_c   1.000
_cell.angle_alpha   90.00
_cell.angle_beta   90.00
_cell.angle_gamma   90.00
#
_symmetry.space_group_name_H-M   'P 1'
#
loop_
_entity.id
_entity.type
_entity.pdbx_description
1 polymer ?
#
loop_
_entity_poly.entity_id
_entity_poly.type
_entity_poly.pdbx_seq_one_letter_code
_entity_poly.pdbx_strand_id
1 'polypeptide(L)'
;MEMVRVWVEAPVKVLCGKERYRLDCEGDYEKEKMVKRMFNKAATKVVRDSFRNARIQAIVNFHKRVKNLNVKKTPDLKKMHLDVEELIQGEIEWIMKDPKAWRWICHHWAGSDFQGASDRNRGNRTSKPGKQRFGADGFIGKEQRMEAKMGTKPSFVDVWIEGHKGPDSENPEILCDEQAIEKLAKYKENVIQRHGPEFDWRAGAPDVEAIYDADGWLRHGKVRSYSKAAKDKPRELFSPAVESPARSSTGGNS
;
A
#
# COMPACT_ATOMS: atom_id res chain seq x y z
N MET A 1 27.69 -24.82 -23.02
CA MET A 1 27.80 -25.76 -21.89
C MET A 1 27.85 -24.93 -20.62
N GLU A 2 27.04 -25.07 -19.59
CA GLU A 2 25.79 -25.78 -19.30
C GLU A 2 25.27 -25.04 -18.05
N MET A 3 24.03 -24.55 -18.08
CA MET A 3 23.46 -23.82 -16.93
C MET A 3 23.15 -24.81 -15.81
N VAL A 4 23.93 -24.77 -14.73
CA VAL A 4 23.71 -25.57 -13.53
C VAL A 4 22.40 -25.12 -12.86
N ARG A 5 21.32 -25.87 -13.12
CA ARG A 5 20.08 -25.82 -12.34
C ARG A 5 20.29 -26.64 -11.07
N VAL A 6 20.53 -25.98 -9.94
CA VAL A 6 20.47 -26.64 -8.63
C VAL A 6 18.99 -26.75 -8.24
N TRP A 7 18.41 -27.93 -8.47
CA TRP A 7 17.17 -28.33 -7.84
C TRP A 7 17.49 -28.77 -6.41
N VAL A 8 16.98 -28.05 -5.41
CA VAL A 8 16.95 -28.52 -4.04
C VAL A 8 15.74 -29.44 -3.92
N GLU A 9 15.95 -30.73 -4.17
CA GLU A 9 15.01 -31.78 -3.76
C GLU A 9 15.13 -31.97 -2.24
N ALA A 10 14.27 -31.28 -1.49
CA ALA A 10 14.06 -31.59 -0.09
C ALA A 10 12.86 -32.54 0.05
N PRO A 11 13.03 -33.76 0.58
CA PRO A 11 11.91 -34.64 0.88
C PRO A 11 11.20 -34.12 2.13
N VAL A 12 10.09 -33.40 1.93
CA VAL A 12 9.23 -32.96 3.04
C VAL A 12 8.43 -34.17 3.54
N LYS A 13 9.03 -34.98 4.43
CA LYS A 13 8.27 -35.88 5.30
C LYS A 13 7.45 -35.04 6.27
N VAL A 14 6.18 -34.82 5.95
CA VAL A 14 5.24 -34.20 6.87
C VAL A 14 4.60 -35.26 7.73
N LEU A 15 4.94 -35.23 9.01
CA LEU A 15 4.16 -35.83 10.06
C LEU A 15 3.28 -34.74 10.72
N CYS A 16 2.06 -35.15 11.07
CA CYS A 16 1.02 -34.42 11.80
C CYS A 16 0.03 -33.59 10.95
N GLY A 17 -1.23 -33.97 11.09
CA GLY A 17 -2.38 -33.52 10.31
C GLY A 17 -2.75 -32.06 10.56
N LYS A 18 -2.71 -31.28 9.48
CA LYS A 18 -3.63 -30.19 9.14
C LYS A 18 -3.79 -30.26 7.64
N GLU A 19 -5.02 -30.21 7.13
CA GLU A 19 -5.30 -30.17 5.70
C GLU A 19 -4.43 -29.10 5.03
N ARG A 20 -3.42 -29.55 4.29
CA ARG A 20 -2.55 -28.67 3.53
C ARG A 20 -3.30 -28.30 2.26
N TYR A 21 -3.38 -27.00 1.97
CA TYR A 21 -3.91 -26.41 0.75
C TYR A 21 -3.44 -27.17 -0.49
N ARG A 22 -4.21 -28.19 -0.90
CA ARG A 22 -4.05 -28.88 -2.17
C ARG A 22 -4.91 -28.11 -3.15
N LEU A 23 -4.29 -27.43 -4.09
CA LEU A 23 -5.01 -26.86 -5.20
C LEU A 23 -5.15 -27.97 -6.22
N ASP A 24 -6.36 -28.52 -6.32
CA ASP A 24 -6.71 -29.49 -7.36
C ASP A 24 -6.78 -28.73 -8.70
N CYS A 25 -5.62 -28.49 -9.29
CA CYS A 25 -5.46 -27.83 -10.59
C CYS A 25 -4.89 -28.75 -11.67
N GLU A 26 -4.94 -30.07 -11.46
CA GLU A 26 -4.55 -31.03 -12.49
C GLU A 26 -5.40 -30.84 -13.75
N GLY A 27 -4.75 -30.51 -14.86
CA GLY A 27 -5.37 -30.33 -16.17
C GLY A 27 -6.01 -28.96 -16.46
N ASP A 28 -6.10 -28.06 -15.48
CA ASP A 28 -6.71 -26.73 -15.67
C ASP A 28 -5.64 -25.63 -15.75
N TYR A 29 -5.15 -25.39 -16.97
CA TYR A 29 -4.09 -24.43 -17.27
C TYR A 29 -4.40 -23.01 -16.76
N GLU A 30 -5.66 -22.56 -16.84
CA GLU A 30 -6.02 -21.20 -16.41
C GLU A 30 -6.09 -21.08 -14.88
N LYS A 31 -6.53 -22.12 -14.16
CA LYS A 31 -6.41 -22.16 -12.70
C LYS A 31 -4.95 -22.19 -12.25
N GLU A 32 -4.11 -23.01 -12.88
CA GLU A 32 -2.68 -23.09 -12.55
C GLU A 32 -1.99 -21.73 -12.76
N LYS A 33 -2.26 -21.07 -13.88
CA LYS A 33 -1.76 -19.73 -14.20
C LYS A 33 -2.24 -18.68 -13.19
N MET A 34 -3.51 -18.74 -12.78
CA MET A 34 -4.05 -17.85 -11.75
C MET A 34 -3.37 -18.08 -10.40
N VAL A 35 -3.19 -19.33 -9.98
CA VAL A 35 -2.50 -19.69 -8.74
C VAL A 35 -1.06 -19.19 -8.75
N LYS A 36 -0.30 -19.48 -9.81
CA LYS A 36 1.08 -18.99 -9.97
C LYS A 36 1.14 -17.46 -9.87
N ARG A 37 0.19 -16.75 -10.51
CA ARG A 37 0.11 -15.29 -10.44
C ARG A 37 -0.14 -14.79 -9.01
N MET A 38 -1.06 -15.42 -8.28
CA MET A 38 -1.39 -15.05 -6.90
C MET A 38 -0.23 -15.32 -5.95
N PHE A 39 0.38 -16.50 -6.07
CA PHE A 39 1.56 -16.88 -5.32
C PHE A 39 2.71 -15.91 -5.57
N ASN A 40 3.04 -15.63 -6.84
CA ASN A 40 4.12 -14.70 -7.19
C ASN A 40 3.87 -13.29 -6.64
N LYS A 41 2.62 -12.80 -6.66
CA LYS A 41 2.27 -11.52 -6.03
C LYS A 41 2.50 -11.53 -4.52
N ALA A 42 2.07 -12.59 -3.83
CA ALA A 42 2.26 -12.73 -2.40
C ALA A 42 3.75 -12.86 -2.04
N ALA A 43 4.48 -13.76 -2.70
CA ALA A 43 5.90 -13.99 -2.51
C ALA A 43 6.71 -12.72 -2.76
N THR A 44 6.47 -12.01 -3.87
CA THR A 44 7.13 -10.73 -4.18
C THR A 44 6.92 -9.71 -3.07
N LYS A 45 5.70 -9.60 -2.54
CA LYS A 45 5.39 -8.70 -1.43
C LYS A 45 6.17 -9.10 -0.17
N VAL A 46 6.11 -10.37 0.22
CA VAL A 46 6.78 -10.87 1.44
C VAL A 46 8.29 -10.64 1.35
N VAL A 47 8.92 -11.03 0.23
CA VAL A 47 10.36 -10.85 0.03
C VAL A 47 10.75 -9.38 0.12
N ARG A 48 10.03 -8.49 -0.60
CA ARG A 48 10.29 -7.05 -0.56
C ARG A 48 10.13 -6.48 0.86
N ASP A 49 9.09 -6.89 1.58
CA ASP A 49 8.82 -6.42 2.94
C ASP A 49 9.90 -6.93 3.92
N SER A 50 10.40 -8.15 3.75
CA SER A 50 11.54 -8.70 4.51
C SER A 50 12.80 -7.86 4.33
N PHE A 51 13.17 -7.53 3.10
CA PHE A 51 14.34 -6.69 2.82
C PHE A 51 14.18 -5.26 3.33
N ARG A 52 12.99 -4.67 3.18
CA ARG A 52 12.68 -3.36 3.77
C ARG A 52 12.85 -3.38 5.29
N ASN A 53 12.36 -4.43 5.95
CA ASN A 53 12.46 -4.57 7.40
C ASN A 53 13.91 -4.83 7.85
N ALA A 54 14.68 -5.59 7.07
CA ALA A 54 16.11 -5.81 7.33
C ALA A 54 16.90 -4.50 7.26
N ARG A 55 16.67 -3.64 6.26
CA ARG A 55 17.27 -2.30 6.21
C ARG A 55 16.96 -1.50 7.48
N ILE A 56 15.70 -1.44 7.89
CA ILE A 56 15.30 -0.70 9.09
C ILE A 56 15.97 -1.30 10.34
N GLN A 57 16.03 -2.63 10.44
CA GLN A 57 16.70 -3.30 11.54
C GLN A 57 18.21 -3.05 11.54
N ALA A 58 18.83 -2.90 10.37
CA ALA A 58 20.25 -2.62 10.26
C ALA A 58 20.58 -1.23 10.81
N ILE A 59 19.74 -0.25 10.49
CA ILE A 59 19.82 1.10 11.06
C ILE A 59 19.67 1.04 12.60
N VAL A 60 18.69 0.29 13.11
CA VAL A 60 18.52 0.10 14.56
C VAL A 60 19.78 -0.51 15.18
N ASN A 61 20.31 -1.59 14.58
CA ASN A 61 21.46 -2.31 15.10
C ASN A 61 22.72 -1.45 15.12
N PHE A 62 22.96 -0.69 14.04
CA PHE A 62 24.06 0.27 13.96
C PHE A 62 23.98 1.31 15.08
N HIS A 63 22.83 1.96 15.24
CA HIS A 63 22.66 2.97 16.30
C HIS A 63 22.80 2.37 17.71
N LYS A 64 22.27 1.16 17.92
CA LYS A 64 22.35 0.47 19.22
C LYS A 64 23.78 0.05 19.56
N ARG A 65 24.51 -0.54 18.60
CA ARG A 65 25.81 -1.17 18.85
C ARG A 65 26.98 -0.21 18.71
N VAL A 66 26.92 0.69 17.73
CA VAL A 66 28.04 1.57 17.38
C VAL A 66 27.89 2.93 18.05
N LYS A 67 26.68 3.51 18.00
CA LYS A 67 26.40 4.82 18.63
C LYS A 67 25.95 4.70 20.09
N ASN A 68 25.76 3.49 20.60
CA ASN A 68 25.22 3.21 21.94
C ASN A 68 23.89 3.95 22.23
N LEU A 69 23.06 4.13 21.19
CA LEU A 69 21.77 4.80 21.26
C LEU A 69 20.65 3.77 21.12
N ASN A 70 19.76 3.71 22.11
CA ASN A 70 18.60 2.84 22.04
C ASN A 70 17.48 3.48 21.20
N VAL A 71 17.46 3.18 19.90
CA VAL A 71 16.53 3.80 18.95
C VAL A 71 15.30 2.91 18.71
N LYS A 72 14.12 3.48 18.93
CA LYS A 72 12.83 2.84 18.57
C LYS A 72 12.61 2.92 17.06
N LYS A 73 11.83 1.99 16.50
CA LYS A 73 11.43 1.99 15.06
C LYS A 73 10.42 3.11 14.72
N THR A 74 10.81 4.36 14.94
CA THR A 74 10.00 5.55 14.71
C THR A 74 9.85 5.86 13.22
N PRO A 75 8.87 6.69 12.82
CA PRO A 75 8.76 7.18 11.44
C PRO A 75 10.04 7.84 10.93
N ASP A 76 10.81 8.51 11.79
CA ASP A 76 12.04 9.20 11.38
C ASP A 76 13.18 8.22 11.11
N LEU A 77 13.27 7.12 11.86
CA LEU A 77 14.24 6.07 11.57
C LEU A 77 14.01 5.45 10.17
N LYS A 78 12.74 5.34 9.75
CA LYS A 78 12.39 4.85 8.40
C LYS A 78 12.79 5.81 7.29
N LYS A 79 13.13 7.06 7.61
CA LYS A 79 13.58 8.07 6.65
C LYS A 79 15.10 8.09 6.50
N MET A 80 15.82 7.62 7.52
CA MET A 80 17.27 7.65 7.57
C MET A 80 17.89 6.76 6.49
N HIS A 81 18.89 7.33 5.82
CA HIS A 81 19.82 6.58 4.97
C HIS A 81 21.16 6.56 5.68
N LEU A 82 21.80 5.40 5.64
CA LEU A 82 23.14 5.19 6.15
C LEU A 82 24.06 4.91 4.97
N ASP A 83 25.35 5.15 5.14
CA ASP A 83 26.34 4.74 4.15
C ASP A 83 26.56 3.21 4.16
N VAL A 84 27.41 2.72 3.24
CA VAL A 84 27.67 1.29 3.10
C VAL A 84 28.29 0.69 4.37
N GLU A 85 29.27 1.38 4.96
CA GLU A 85 30.03 0.89 6.11
C GLU A 85 29.18 0.87 7.37
N GLU A 86 28.38 1.91 7.58
CA GLU A 86 27.38 1.99 8.64
C GLU A 86 26.33 0.87 8.51
N LEU A 87 25.86 0.57 7.29
CA LEU A 87 24.93 -0.54 7.04
C LEU A 87 25.57 -1.90 7.31
N ILE A 88 26.84 -2.10 6.93
CA ILE A 88 27.55 -3.36 7.18
C ILE A 88 27.66 -3.63 8.68
N GLN A 89 27.94 -2.60 9.48
CA GLN A 89 27.98 -2.69 10.95
C GLN A 89 26.60 -2.98 11.58
N GLY A 90 25.52 -2.63 10.88
CA GLY A 90 24.13 -2.94 11.22
C GLY A 90 23.71 -4.39 10.93
N GLU A 91 24.58 -5.37 11.20
CA GLU A 91 24.43 -6.79 10.84
C GLU A 91 23.01 -7.37 11.02
N ILE A 92 22.59 -8.23 10.08
CA ILE A 92 21.30 -8.94 10.12
C ILE A 92 21.51 -10.45 9.99
N GLU A 93 21.22 -11.18 11.07
CA GLU A 93 21.56 -12.60 11.25
C GLU A 93 21.20 -13.51 10.06
N TRP A 94 19.98 -13.38 9.52
CA TRP A 94 19.51 -14.31 8.50
C TRP A 94 20.18 -14.13 7.13
N ILE A 95 20.56 -12.90 6.77
CA ILE A 95 21.22 -12.60 5.49
C ILE A 95 22.74 -12.68 5.59
N MET A 96 23.30 -12.49 6.79
CA MET A 96 24.73 -12.64 7.06
C MET A 96 25.25 -14.05 6.82
N LYS A 97 24.36 -15.05 6.68
CA LYS A 97 24.72 -16.39 6.19
C LYS A 97 25.38 -16.36 4.80
N ASP A 98 25.11 -15.32 4.02
CA ASP A 98 25.84 -15.00 2.80
C ASP A 98 26.41 -13.56 2.87
N PRO A 99 27.67 -13.40 3.29
CA PRO A 99 28.30 -12.09 3.42
C PRO A 99 28.41 -11.32 2.09
N LYS A 100 28.49 -12.02 0.96
CA LYS A 100 28.55 -11.36 -0.36
C LYS A 100 27.19 -10.75 -0.69
N ALA A 101 26.10 -11.50 -0.45
CA ALA A 101 24.75 -10.99 -0.62
C ALA A 101 24.46 -9.81 0.32
N TRP A 102 24.92 -9.87 1.58
CA TRP A 102 24.77 -8.75 2.52
C TRP A 102 25.50 -7.49 2.05
N ARG A 103 26.78 -7.59 1.67
CA ARG A 103 27.53 -6.43 1.16
C ARG A 103 26.87 -5.83 -0.08
N TRP A 104 26.46 -6.68 -1.01
CA TRP A 104 25.79 -6.23 -2.24
C TRP A 104 24.51 -5.43 -1.92
N ILE A 105 23.70 -5.90 -0.97
CA ILE A 105 22.47 -5.16 -0.62
C ILE A 105 22.73 -3.88 0.16
N CYS A 106 23.77 -3.82 1.00
CA CYS A 106 24.21 -2.59 1.65
C CYS A 106 24.61 -1.54 0.60
N HIS A 107 25.39 -1.91 -0.42
CA HIS A 107 25.71 -1.04 -1.55
C HIS A 107 24.45 -0.56 -2.29
N HIS A 108 23.50 -1.48 -2.55
CA HIS A 108 22.25 -1.11 -3.20
C HIS A 108 21.46 -0.07 -2.39
N TRP A 109 21.33 -0.23 -1.07
CA TRP A 109 20.57 0.69 -0.22
C TRP A 109 21.28 2.03 0.02
N ALA A 110 22.61 2.05 0.07
CA ALA A 110 23.40 3.26 0.20
C ALA A 110 23.51 4.04 -1.13
N GLY A 111 23.22 3.38 -2.27
CA GLY A 111 23.28 4.01 -3.59
C GLY A 111 22.26 5.15 -3.77
N SER A 112 22.69 6.21 -4.46
CA SER A 112 21.87 7.39 -4.75
C SER A 112 20.56 7.06 -5.47
N ASP A 113 20.58 6.09 -6.39
CA ASP A 113 19.39 5.61 -7.10
C ASP A 113 18.30 5.10 -6.14
N PHE A 114 18.70 4.28 -5.17
CA PHE A 114 17.77 3.75 -4.18
C PHE A 114 17.28 4.85 -3.24
N GLN A 115 18.17 5.71 -2.75
CA GLN A 115 17.82 6.81 -1.86
C GLN A 115 16.82 7.77 -2.54
N GLY A 116 17.11 8.19 -3.77
CA GLY A 116 16.25 9.04 -4.58
C GLY A 116 14.90 8.38 -4.86
N ALA A 117 14.87 7.10 -5.25
CA ALA A 117 13.63 6.36 -5.45
C ALA A 117 12.82 6.20 -4.14
N SER A 118 13.49 5.92 -3.02
CA SER A 118 12.89 5.80 -1.69
C SER A 118 12.25 7.11 -1.27
N ASP A 119 12.97 8.22 -1.44
CA ASP A 119 12.55 9.56 -1.03
C ASP A 119 11.43 10.08 -1.91
N ARG A 120 11.52 9.91 -3.24
CA ARG A 120 10.42 10.18 -4.17
C ARG A 120 9.18 9.37 -3.82
N ASN A 121 9.30 8.06 -3.61
CA ASN A 121 8.16 7.20 -3.28
C ASN A 121 7.56 7.56 -1.92
N ARG A 122 8.38 7.99 -0.97
CA ARG A 122 7.92 8.52 0.31
C ARG A 122 7.20 9.84 0.10
N GLY A 123 7.78 10.76 -0.66
CA GLY A 123 7.18 12.02 -1.10
C GLY A 123 5.80 11.79 -1.68
N ASN A 124 5.67 10.91 -2.67
CA ASN A 124 4.39 10.52 -3.30
C ASN A 124 3.40 9.89 -2.31
N ARG A 125 3.89 9.20 -1.27
CA ARG A 125 3.04 8.70 -0.20
C ARG A 125 2.69 9.77 0.81
N THR A 126 3.49 10.82 1.00
CA THR A 126 3.26 11.90 1.98
C THR A 126 2.47 13.07 1.39
N SER A 127 2.66 13.35 0.10
CA SER A 127 2.10 14.49 -0.63
C SER A 127 0.67 14.30 -1.13
N LYS A 128 0.09 13.10 -0.98
CA LYS A 128 -1.30 12.88 -1.38
C LYS A 128 -2.24 13.48 -0.33
N PRO A 129 -2.99 14.56 -0.66
CA PRO A 129 -4.13 15.02 0.13
C PRO A 129 -5.25 13.96 0.14
N GLY A 130 -6.20 14.08 1.07
CA GLY A 130 -7.32 13.16 1.24
C GLY A 130 -6.91 11.80 1.82
N LYS A 131 -5.93 11.76 2.72
CA LYS A 131 -5.50 10.47 3.28
C LYS A 131 -6.43 9.98 4.36
N GLN A 132 -7.19 8.95 3.98
CA GLN A 132 -7.83 8.07 4.93
C GLN A 132 -6.86 7.57 6.02
N ARG A 133 -7.33 7.57 7.26
CA ARG A 133 -6.59 7.20 8.48
C ARG A 133 -6.90 5.78 8.96
N PHE A 134 -7.45 4.93 8.09
CA PHE A 134 -7.82 3.54 8.39
C PHE A 134 -6.66 2.61 8.82
N GLY A 135 -5.41 3.04 8.69
CA GLY A 135 -4.25 2.18 8.97
C GLY A 135 -4.24 0.92 8.09
N ALA A 136 -3.79 -0.20 8.65
CA ALA A 136 -3.74 -1.49 7.95
C ALA A 136 -5.12 -2.12 7.72
N ASP A 137 -6.12 -1.70 8.49
CA ASP A 137 -7.45 -2.33 8.55
C ASP A 137 -8.33 -2.01 7.34
N GLY A 138 -8.09 -0.86 6.71
CA GLY A 138 -8.91 -0.37 5.60
C GLY A 138 -10.38 -0.18 5.99
N PHE A 139 -11.25 -0.07 4.99
CA PHE A 139 -12.69 0.12 5.18
C PHE A 139 -13.33 -1.03 5.98
N ILE A 140 -13.07 -2.28 5.60
CA ILE A 140 -13.69 -3.46 6.24
C ILE A 140 -13.37 -3.54 7.73
N GLY A 141 -12.09 -3.41 8.11
CA GLY A 141 -11.73 -3.50 9.53
C GLY A 141 -12.21 -2.28 10.34
N LYS A 142 -12.32 -1.09 9.71
CA LYS A 142 -12.92 0.07 10.37
C LYS A 142 -14.44 -0.08 10.54
N GLU A 143 -15.14 -0.59 9.52
CA GLU A 143 -16.56 -0.94 9.57
C GLU A 143 -16.85 -1.90 10.73
N GLN A 144 -16.11 -3.00 10.82
CA GLN A 144 -16.26 -3.99 11.89
C GLN A 144 -16.04 -3.40 13.29
N ARG A 145 -15.04 -2.52 13.46
CA ARG A 145 -14.82 -1.84 14.75
C ARG A 145 -15.93 -0.86 15.10
N MET A 146 -16.44 -0.15 14.10
CA MET A 146 -17.54 0.78 14.26
C MET A 146 -18.82 0.04 14.64
N GLU A 147 -19.12 -1.08 13.97
CA GLU A 147 -20.24 -1.96 14.29
C GLU A 147 -20.12 -2.52 15.72
N ALA A 148 -18.94 -3.01 16.10
CA ALA A 148 -18.71 -3.49 17.47
C ALA A 148 -18.89 -2.40 18.54
N LYS A 149 -18.60 -1.13 18.21
CA LYS A 149 -18.73 0.00 19.14
C LYS A 149 -20.17 0.53 19.25
N MET A 150 -20.90 0.56 18.12
CA MET A 150 -22.22 1.18 18.04
C MET A 150 -23.36 0.17 18.18
N GLY A 151 -23.08 -1.14 18.08
CA GLY A 151 -24.08 -2.20 18.10
C GLY A 151 -24.91 -2.30 16.81
N THR A 152 -24.64 -1.43 15.82
CA THR A 152 -25.31 -1.38 14.53
C THR A 152 -24.29 -1.21 13.42
N LYS A 153 -24.59 -1.79 12.25
CA LYS A 153 -23.71 -1.71 11.09
C LYS A 153 -23.68 -0.27 10.53
N PRO A 154 -22.52 0.40 10.46
CA PRO A 154 -22.43 1.73 9.90
C PRO A 154 -22.64 1.73 8.38
N SER A 155 -23.09 2.86 7.82
CA SER A 155 -23.12 3.04 6.37
C SER A 155 -21.70 3.17 5.80
N PHE A 156 -21.55 2.97 4.49
CA PHE A 156 -20.28 3.22 3.80
C PHE A 156 -19.78 4.65 4.01
N VAL A 157 -20.70 5.62 3.95
CA VAL A 157 -20.41 7.05 4.12
C VAL A 157 -19.95 7.34 5.54
N ASP A 158 -20.56 6.73 6.56
CA ASP A 158 -20.12 6.87 7.96
C ASP A 158 -18.71 6.34 8.16
N VAL A 159 -18.41 5.16 7.59
CA VAL A 159 -17.04 4.60 7.64
C VAL A 159 -16.06 5.53 6.91
N TRP A 160 -16.46 6.11 5.79
CA TRP A 160 -15.64 7.06 5.04
C TRP A 160 -15.33 8.31 5.87
N ILE A 161 -16.35 8.95 6.44
CA ILE A 161 -16.23 10.17 7.27
C ILE A 161 -15.36 9.90 8.48
N GLU A 162 -15.67 8.85 9.24
CA GLU A 162 -14.91 8.46 10.42
C GLU A 162 -13.45 8.10 10.07
N GLY A 163 -13.22 7.58 8.86
CA GLY A 163 -11.90 7.33 8.30
C GLY A 163 -11.08 8.57 7.98
N HIS A 164 -11.75 9.69 7.75
CA HIS A 164 -11.14 10.95 7.35
C HIS A 164 -11.28 12.01 8.43
N LYS A 165 -11.62 11.67 9.69
CA LYS A 165 -11.61 12.66 10.79
C LYS A 165 -10.23 13.27 11.01
N GLY A 166 -10.23 14.55 11.37
CA GLY A 166 -9.03 15.30 11.72
C GLY A 166 -8.28 14.72 12.92
N PRO A 167 -7.03 15.14 13.15
CA PRO A 167 -6.27 14.76 14.34
C PRO A 167 -6.82 15.40 15.62
N ASP A 168 -7.60 16.46 15.48
CA ASP A 168 -8.15 17.24 16.58
C ASP A 168 -9.34 16.51 17.20
N SER A 169 -9.15 16.02 18.42
CA SER A 169 -10.19 15.34 19.20
C SER A 169 -11.28 16.28 19.70
N GLU A 170 -11.01 17.58 19.75
CA GLU A 170 -11.99 18.60 20.18
C GLU A 170 -12.94 18.98 19.04
N ASN A 171 -12.51 18.76 17.80
CA ASN A 171 -13.32 19.00 16.60
C ASN A 171 -13.46 17.71 15.75
N PRO A 172 -14.10 16.65 16.29
CA PRO A 172 -14.15 15.34 15.65
C PRO A 172 -14.94 15.34 14.34
N GLU A 173 -15.76 16.35 14.08
CA GLU A 173 -16.56 16.47 12.87
C GLU A 173 -15.78 17.07 11.69
N ILE A 174 -14.62 17.69 11.95
CA ILE A 174 -13.77 18.27 10.91
C ILE A 174 -12.97 17.15 10.25
N LEU A 175 -13.05 17.07 8.93
CA LEU A 175 -12.28 16.10 8.15
C LEU A 175 -10.79 16.49 8.07
N CYS A 176 -9.95 15.54 7.69
CA CYS A 176 -8.50 15.62 7.83
C CYS A 176 -7.82 16.62 6.92
N ASP A 177 -8.48 17.01 5.83
CA ASP A 177 -8.05 18.04 4.88
C ASP A 177 -9.22 18.53 4.02
N GLU A 178 -9.02 19.68 3.36
CA GLU A 178 -10.00 20.33 2.48
C GLU A 178 -10.46 19.42 1.33
N GLN A 179 -9.58 18.55 0.81
CA GLN A 179 -9.97 17.65 -0.27
C GLN A 179 -10.92 16.55 0.18
N ALA A 180 -10.79 16.06 1.42
CA ALA A 180 -11.78 15.16 1.98
C ALA A 180 -13.16 15.85 2.08
N ILE A 181 -13.18 17.12 2.47
CA ILE A 181 -14.42 17.93 2.52
C ILE A 181 -15.01 18.08 1.12
N GLU A 182 -14.22 18.51 0.13
CA GLU A 182 -14.67 18.67 -1.25
C GLU A 182 -15.17 17.36 -1.86
N LYS A 183 -14.49 16.24 -1.62
CA LYS A 183 -14.91 14.93 -2.15
C LYS A 183 -16.24 14.47 -1.58
N LEU A 184 -16.46 14.66 -0.27
CA LEU A 184 -17.73 14.33 0.36
C LEU A 184 -18.86 15.21 -0.18
N ALA A 185 -18.59 16.51 -0.35
CA ALA A 185 -19.54 17.45 -0.94
C ALA A 185 -19.91 17.07 -2.38
N LYS A 186 -18.92 16.77 -3.23
CA LYS A 186 -19.13 16.29 -4.60
C LYS A 186 -19.90 14.99 -4.66
N TYR A 187 -19.58 14.02 -3.78
CA TYR A 187 -20.34 12.78 -3.71
C TYR A 187 -21.81 13.04 -3.38
N LYS A 188 -22.09 13.86 -2.35
CA LYS A 188 -23.46 14.24 -1.98
C LYS A 188 -24.19 14.91 -3.15
N GLU A 189 -23.55 15.86 -3.82
CA GLU A 189 -24.12 16.54 -4.99
C GLU A 189 -24.44 15.56 -6.12
N ASN A 190 -23.50 14.67 -6.46
CA ASN A 190 -23.70 13.68 -7.51
C ASN A 190 -24.83 12.70 -7.19
N VAL A 191 -24.96 12.26 -5.93
CA VAL A 191 -26.06 11.39 -5.51
C VAL A 191 -27.40 12.13 -5.63
N ILE A 192 -27.48 13.37 -5.16
CA ILE A 192 -28.70 14.19 -5.25
C ILE A 192 -29.08 14.46 -6.71
N GLN A 193 -28.11 14.75 -7.59
CA GLN A 193 -28.37 14.95 -9.01
C GLN A 193 -28.92 13.67 -9.69
N ARG A 194 -28.52 12.48 -9.22
CA ARG A 194 -28.91 11.20 -9.81
C ARG A 194 -30.23 10.66 -9.29
N HIS A 195 -30.51 10.82 -7.99
CA HIS A 195 -31.65 10.19 -7.31
C HIS A 195 -32.68 11.19 -6.79
N GLY A 196 -32.39 12.50 -6.88
CA GLY A 196 -33.24 13.57 -6.37
C GLY A 196 -32.86 14.04 -4.95
N PRO A 197 -33.37 15.21 -4.52
CA PRO A 197 -32.99 15.85 -3.26
C PRO A 197 -33.47 15.10 -2.00
N GLU A 198 -34.54 14.31 -2.12
CA GLU A 198 -35.09 13.52 -1.02
C GLU A 198 -34.31 12.21 -0.78
N PHE A 199 -33.36 11.88 -1.65
CA PHE A 199 -32.57 10.67 -1.49
C PHE A 199 -31.59 10.84 -0.32
N ASP A 200 -31.66 9.92 0.64
CA ASP A 200 -30.70 9.86 1.73
C ASP A 200 -29.35 9.36 1.22
N TRP A 201 -28.49 10.30 0.82
CA TRP A 201 -27.15 10.04 0.31
C TRP A 201 -26.20 9.40 1.33
N ARG A 202 -26.56 9.45 2.62
CA ARG A 202 -25.75 8.96 3.72
C ARG A 202 -26.18 7.56 4.16
N ALA A 203 -27.47 7.28 4.17
CA ALA A 203 -27.97 5.94 4.45
C ALA A 203 -27.91 5.02 3.22
N GLY A 204 -27.80 3.71 3.46
CA GLY A 204 -27.88 2.70 2.41
C GLY A 204 -26.56 2.36 1.72
N ALA A 205 -26.69 1.72 0.55
CA ALA A 205 -25.54 1.27 -0.24
C ALA A 205 -24.90 2.44 -0.99
N PRO A 206 -23.55 2.47 -1.13
CA PRO A 206 -22.88 3.57 -1.82
C PRO A 206 -23.25 3.62 -3.31
N ASP A 207 -23.56 4.80 -3.85
CA ASP A 207 -23.64 5.00 -5.29
C ASP A 207 -22.23 5.04 -5.88
N VAL A 208 -21.86 3.92 -6.50
CA VAL A 208 -20.54 3.71 -7.08
C VAL A 208 -20.24 4.72 -8.18
N GLU A 209 -21.22 5.09 -9.01
CA GLU A 209 -21.01 6.03 -10.11
C GLU A 209 -20.79 7.43 -9.56
N ALA A 210 -21.59 7.86 -8.58
CA ALA A 210 -21.40 9.13 -7.90
C ALA A 210 -20.02 9.25 -7.22
N ILE A 211 -19.49 8.13 -6.68
CA ILE A 211 -18.12 8.06 -6.13
C ILE A 211 -17.08 8.29 -7.22
N TYR A 212 -17.21 7.62 -8.38
CA TYR A 212 -16.26 7.80 -9.48
C TYR A 212 -16.27 9.22 -10.03
N ASP A 213 -17.45 9.82 -10.17
CA ASP A 213 -17.62 11.21 -10.60
C ASP A 213 -16.97 12.18 -9.60
N ALA A 214 -17.11 11.93 -8.29
CA ALA A 214 -16.51 12.77 -7.24
C ALA A 214 -14.97 12.66 -7.20
N ASP A 215 -14.41 11.48 -7.51
CA ASP A 215 -12.97 11.20 -7.51
C ASP A 215 -12.29 11.42 -8.88
N GLY A 216 -12.99 11.97 -9.86
CA GLY A 216 -12.44 12.24 -11.20
C GLY A 216 -11.99 10.97 -11.91
N TRP A 217 -12.69 9.84 -11.69
CA TRP A 217 -12.45 8.55 -12.33
C TRP A 217 -11.06 7.93 -12.07
N LEU A 218 -10.35 8.39 -11.04
CA LEU A 218 -9.10 7.79 -10.61
C LEU A 218 -9.34 6.34 -10.16
N ARG A 219 -8.51 5.42 -10.66
CA ARG A 219 -8.63 3.98 -10.35
C ARG A 219 -8.38 3.71 -8.87
N HIS A 220 -9.44 3.70 -8.08
CA HIS A 220 -9.40 3.22 -6.72
C HIS A 220 -9.52 1.69 -6.71
N GLY A 221 -8.40 1.01 -6.47
CA GLY A 221 -8.32 -0.46 -6.40
C GLY A 221 -9.25 -1.12 -5.36
N LYS A 222 -9.98 -0.33 -4.55
CA LYS A 222 -10.90 -0.78 -3.49
C LYS A 222 -12.38 -0.40 -3.69
N VAL A 223 -12.75 0.50 -4.61
CA VAL A 223 -14.19 0.69 -4.96
C VAL A 223 -14.71 -0.54 -5.72
N ARG A 224 -13.79 -1.33 -6.28
CA ARG A 224 -14.07 -2.61 -6.96
C ARG A 224 -14.73 -3.67 -6.06
N SER A 225 -14.63 -3.59 -4.73
CA SER A 225 -15.35 -4.50 -3.84
C SER A 225 -16.84 -4.16 -3.69
N TYR A 226 -17.25 -2.95 -4.06
CA TYR A 226 -18.65 -2.50 -4.01
C TYR A 226 -19.34 -2.47 -5.37
N SER A 227 -18.65 -2.80 -6.48
CA SER A 227 -19.29 -2.78 -7.80
C SER A 227 -18.93 -3.95 -8.72
N LYS A 228 -19.98 -4.62 -9.20
CA LYS A 228 -19.92 -5.51 -10.36
C LYS A 228 -19.79 -4.68 -11.66
N ALA A 229 -20.42 -3.50 -11.70
CA ALA A 229 -20.49 -2.60 -12.85
C ALA A 229 -19.14 -1.98 -13.29
N ALA A 230 -18.16 -1.78 -12.40
CA ALA A 230 -16.84 -1.27 -12.80
C ALA A 230 -15.99 -2.29 -13.58
N LYS A 231 -16.44 -3.54 -13.73
CA LYS A 231 -15.75 -4.56 -14.51
C LYS A 231 -16.07 -4.47 -16.01
N ASP A 232 -17.17 -3.81 -16.39
CA ASP A 232 -17.75 -3.90 -17.74
C ASP A 232 -17.61 -2.61 -18.58
N LYS A 233 -17.06 -1.50 -18.04
CA LYS A 233 -16.87 -0.26 -18.82
C LYS A 233 -15.52 -0.25 -19.58
N PRO A 234 -15.51 0.20 -20.86
CA PRO A 234 -14.34 0.18 -21.73
C PRO A 234 -13.22 1.10 -21.23
N ARG A 235 -11.98 0.71 -21.57
CA ARG A 235 -10.72 1.34 -21.12
C ARG A 235 -10.49 2.76 -21.68
N GLU A 236 -11.35 3.22 -22.58
CA GLU A 236 -11.20 4.47 -23.33
C GLU A 236 -11.87 5.69 -22.68
N LEU A 237 -12.77 5.48 -21.70
CA LEU A 237 -13.36 6.57 -20.90
C LEU A 237 -12.46 7.04 -19.74
N PHE A 238 -11.29 6.41 -19.56
CA PHE A 238 -10.32 6.84 -18.57
C PHE A 238 -9.46 7.94 -19.18
N SER A 239 -9.73 9.20 -18.82
CA SER A 239 -8.84 10.31 -19.20
C SER A 239 -7.40 9.98 -18.78
N PRO A 240 -6.41 10.11 -19.68
CA PRO A 240 -5.02 10.07 -19.29
C PRO A 240 -4.79 11.19 -18.26
N ALA A 241 -4.00 10.86 -17.25
CA ALA A 241 -3.63 11.76 -16.17
C ALA A 241 -3.30 13.16 -16.70
N VAL A 242 -3.77 14.19 -15.99
CA VAL A 242 -3.34 15.58 -16.10
C VAL A 242 -1.85 15.62 -16.45
N GLU A 243 -1.56 16.13 -17.64
CA GLU A 243 -0.20 16.32 -18.13
C GLU A 243 0.58 17.09 -17.05
N SER A 244 1.60 16.45 -16.50
CA SER A 244 2.61 17.18 -15.73
C SER A 244 3.23 18.20 -16.68
N PRO A 245 3.36 19.49 -16.29
CA PRO A 245 3.92 20.50 -17.19
C PRO A 245 5.29 20.04 -17.67
N ALA A 246 5.45 20.12 -18.99
CA ALA A 246 6.63 19.70 -19.72
C ALA A 246 7.91 20.28 -19.10
N ARG A 247 8.97 19.46 -19.08
CA ARG A 247 10.35 19.93 -18.88
C ARG A 247 10.64 21.04 -19.90
N SER A 248 10.75 22.28 -19.43
CA SER A 248 11.48 23.30 -20.19
C SER A 248 12.98 23.04 -20.02
N SER A 249 13.54 22.33 -20.98
CA SER A 249 14.95 22.39 -21.27
C SER A 249 15.24 23.70 -22.00
N THR A 250 15.75 24.69 -21.29
CA THR A 250 16.54 25.76 -21.90
C THR A 250 17.92 25.71 -21.28
N GLY A 251 18.78 24.89 -21.89
CA GLY A 251 20.20 25.20 -21.95
C GLY A 251 20.39 26.35 -22.93
N GLY A 252 21.24 27.30 -22.56
CA GLY A 252 21.65 28.41 -23.39
C GLY A 252 22.97 28.95 -22.87
N ASN A 253 24.05 28.57 -23.54
CA ASN A 253 25.40 29.08 -23.38
C ASN A 253 25.44 30.61 -23.40
N SER A 254 26.25 31.20 -22.52
CA SER A 254 27.30 32.17 -22.82
C SER A 254 28.26 32.22 -21.63
#